data_AF-A0A132HPQ0-F1
#
_entry.id   AF-A0A132HPQ0-F1
#
_cell.length_a   1.000
_cell.length_b   1.000
_cell.length_c   1.000
_cell.angle_alpha   90.00
_cell.angle_beta   90.00
_cell.angle_gamma   90.00
#
_symmetry.space_group_name_H-M   'P 1'
#
loop_
_entity.id
_entity.type
_entity.pdbx_description
1 polymer ?
#
loop_
_entity_poly.entity_id
_entity_poly.type
_entity_poly.pdbx_seq_one_letter_code
_entity_poly.pdbx_strand_id
1 'polypeptide(L)'
;MKPKIVIIMLSLFMGLGSMHAMGQNTHFWDGIEAFDGPTDENPVLAAQLDFYFDKMVAPLPDSITPEIDRLIERASFNTDLRDFILWHLLEKYRHPEYMSQDQVFVWLYDHYFSKLEIKDLNAANLALIRDKAETFRRLAIFNLAPNFAINDSVDLHSVESEYTVLFFYDHDCDVCQQEMQELDSVCIAHPEITMLAIDMNTDDISVDALYDLYDIETTPLLYVLDGEKRIIAKKIRAKQIPLLLPSSLEGQP
;
A
#
# COMPACT_ATOMS: atom_id res chain seq x y z
N MET A 1 37.15 -15.72 15.31
CA MET A 1 36.71 -16.92 14.56
C MET A 1 35.19 -16.90 14.47
N LYS A 2 34.69 -16.73 13.23
CA LYS A 2 33.31 -16.81 12.69
C LYS A 2 32.16 -16.11 13.44
N PRO A 3 31.48 -15.12 12.82
CA PRO A 3 30.16 -14.69 13.25
C PRO A 3 29.13 -15.79 12.91
N LYS A 4 28.23 -16.06 13.86
CA LYS A 4 27.03 -16.87 13.62
C LYS A 4 26.03 -15.99 12.85
N ILE A 5 26.00 -16.16 11.53
CA ILE A 5 24.90 -15.68 10.70
C ILE A 5 23.70 -16.57 11.07
N VAL A 6 22.74 -16.00 11.81
CA VAL A 6 21.42 -16.61 11.96
C VAL A 6 20.60 -16.11 10.77
N ILE A 7 20.62 -16.88 9.68
CA ILE A 7 19.65 -16.74 8.61
C ILE A 7 18.33 -17.22 9.21
N ILE A 8 17.47 -16.30 9.61
CA ILE A 8 16.05 -16.63 9.82
C ILE A 8 15.49 -16.82 8.41
N MET A 9 15.55 -18.06 7.92
CA MET A 9 14.65 -18.46 6.84
C MET A 9 13.24 -18.33 7.39
N LEU A 10 12.54 -17.25 7.05
CA LEU A 10 11.09 -17.23 7.07
C LEU A 10 10.65 -18.29 6.05
N SER A 11 10.39 -19.49 6.55
CA SER A 11 9.92 -20.62 5.78
C SER A 11 8.79 -21.27 6.56
N LEU A 12 7.62 -21.24 5.93
CA LEU A 12 6.39 -21.94 6.28
C LEU A 12 5.61 -21.43 7.50
N PHE A 13 4.80 -20.40 7.23
CA PHE A 13 3.37 -20.49 7.53
C PHE A 13 2.57 -20.64 6.22
N MET A 14 2.86 -21.70 5.46
CA MET A 14 1.81 -22.33 4.64
C MET A 14 1.00 -23.23 5.58
N GLY A 15 0.09 -22.61 6.33
CA GLY A 15 -0.73 -23.27 7.34
C GLY A 15 -2.21 -22.96 7.12
N LEU A 16 -2.85 -23.73 6.26
CA LEU A 16 -4.29 -24.04 6.28
C LEU A 16 -5.33 -22.91 6.15
N GLY A 17 -4.96 -21.71 5.71
CA GLY A 17 -5.93 -20.65 5.35
C GLY A 17 -6.18 -20.47 3.84
N SER A 18 -5.21 -20.80 3.00
CA SER A 18 -5.18 -20.39 1.58
C SER A 18 -5.85 -21.35 0.60
N MET A 19 -6.13 -22.60 0.98
CA MET A 19 -6.82 -23.55 0.10
C MET A 19 -8.36 -23.46 0.15
N HIS A 20 -8.94 -22.91 1.21
CA HIS A 20 -10.41 -22.83 1.36
C HIS A 20 -11.02 -21.61 0.65
N ALA A 21 -10.28 -20.51 0.45
CA ALA A 21 -10.75 -19.37 -0.36
C ALA A 21 -10.63 -19.64 -1.88
N MET A 22 -9.72 -20.51 -2.28
CA MET A 22 -9.42 -20.82 -3.69
C MET A 22 -10.55 -21.57 -4.42
N GLY A 23 -11.59 -22.04 -3.71
CA GLY A 23 -12.69 -22.84 -4.27
C GLY A 23 -13.95 -22.04 -4.65
N GLN A 24 -14.34 -21.03 -3.86
CA GLN A 24 -15.64 -20.34 -4.04
C GLN A 24 -15.63 -19.22 -5.09
N ASN A 25 -14.46 -18.68 -5.42
CA ASN A 25 -14.32 -17.57 -6.36
C ASN A 25 -14.26 -18.01 -7.83
N THR A 26 -14.06 -19.31 -8.07
CA THR A 26 -13.76 -19.86 -9.39
C THR A 26 -14.87 -19.64 -10.41
N HIS A 27 -16.12 -19.60 -9.94
CA HIS A 27 -17.33 -19.48 -10.75
C HIS A 27 -17.98 -18.09 -10.73
N PHE A 28 -17.47 -17.14 -9.93
CA PHE A 28 -18.12 -15.83 -9.79
C PHE A 28 -18.22 -15.08 -11.12
N TRP A 29 -17.17 -15.20 -11.95
CA TRP A 29 -17.08 -14.57 -13.27
C TRP A 29 -17.45 -15.49 -14.43
N ASP A 30 -18.13 -16.63 -14.16
CA ASP A 30 -18.55 -17.53 -15.24
C ASP A 30 -19.46 -16.81 -16.23
N GLY A 31 -19.09 -16.85 -17.51
CA GLY A 31 -19.85 -16.21 -18.59
C GLY A 31 -19.55 -14.72 -18.78
N ILE A 32 -18.57 -14.14 -18.06
CA ILE A 32 -18.13 -12.75 -18.32
C ILE A 32 -17.62 -12.57 -19.76
N GLU A 33 -17.02 -13.60 -20.35
CA GLU A 33 -16.64 -13.65 -21.77
C GLU A 33 -17.81 -13.41 -22.75
N ALA A 34 -19.06 -13.65 -22.32
CA ALA A 34 -20.27 -13.38 -23.11
C ALA A 34 -20.92 -12.03 -22.79
N PHE A 35 -20.28 -11.18 -21.98
CA PHE A 35 -20.80 -9.86 -21.62
C PHE A 35 -20.94 -8.95 -22.85
N ASP A 36 -22.16 -8.49 -23.09
CA ASP A 36 -22.56 -7.63 -24.22
C ASP A 36 -23.13 -6.27 -23.78
N GLY A 37 -23.03 -5.97 -22.48
CA GLY A 37 -23.52 -4.71 -21.90
C GLY A 37 -22.57 -3.52 -22.13
N PRO A 38 -22.96 -2.31 -21.69
CA PRO A 38 -22.09 -1.15 -21.73
C PRO A 38 -20.81 -1.39 -20.92
N THR A 39 -19.66 -1.09 -21.51
CA THR A 39 -18.33 -1.20 -20.89
C THR A 39 -17.74 0.18 -20.56
N ASP A 40 -18.47 1.26 -20.81
CA ASP A 40 -18.11 2.60 -20.37
C ASP A 40 -19.03 2.96 -19.19
N GLU A 41 -18.45 3.45 -18.08
CA GLU A 41 -19.19 3.94 -16.91
C GLU A 41 -20.29 2.96 -16.41
N ASN A 42 -20.02 1.65 -16.37
CA ASN A 42 -21.00 0.66 -15.92
C ASN A 42 -20.98 0.48 -14.39
N PRO A 43 -21.93 1.07 -13.64
CA PRO A 43 -21.92 1.01 -12.18
C PRO A 43 -22.22 -0.39 -11.64
N VAL A 44 -22.94 -1.22 -12.39
CA VAL A 44 -23.27 -2.59 -11.97
C VAL A 44 -22.01 -3.45 -12.03
N LEU A 45 -21.28 -3.39 -13.13
CA LEU A 45 -20.04 -4.14 -13.29
C LEU A 45 -18.96 -3.62 -12.32
N ALA A 46 -18.86 -2.31 -12.13
CA ALA A 46 -17.98 -1.71 -11.11
C ALA A 46 -18.30 -2.25 -9.71
N ALA A 47 -19.57 -2.26 -9.31
CA ALA A 47 -19.98 -2.78 -8.00
C ALA A 47 -19.71 -4.30 -7.86
N GLN A 48 -19.81 -5.07 -8.94
CA GLN A 48 -19.45 -6.50 -8.94
C GLN A 48 -17.93 -6.69 -8.77
N LEU A 49 -17.11 -5.88 -9.44
CA LEU A 49 -15.66 -5.90 -9.27
C LEU A 49 -15.29 -5.57 -7.82
N ASP A 50 -15.87 -4.52 -7.26
CA ASP A 50 -15.63 -4.13 -5.87
C ASP A 50 -16.07 -5.23 -4.90
N PHE A 51 -17.28 -5.75 -5.04
CA PHE A 51 -17.75 -6.84 -4.19
C PHE A 51 -16.83 -8.06 -4.24
N TYR A 52 -16.38 -8.45 -5.44
CA TYR A 52 -15.50 -9.59 -5.61
C TYR A 52 -14.15 -9.37 -4.90
N PHE A 53 -13.45 -8.27 -5.20
CA PHE A 53 -12.13 -8.02 -4.63
C PHE A 53 -12.17 -7.64 -3.13
N ASP A 54 -13.29 -7.10 -2.63
CA ASP A 54 -13.41 -6.69 -1.23
C ASP A 54 -13.95 -7.78 -0.31
N LYS A 55 -14.79 -8.69 -0.84
CA LYS A 55 -15.53 -9.68 -0.03
C LYS A 55 -15.16 -11.11 -0.32
N MET A 56 -14.58 -11.39 -1.50
CA MET A 56 -14.30 -12.76 -1.93
C MET A 56 -12.81 -13.04 -2.04
N VAL A 57 -11.99 -12.03 -2.35
CA VAL A 57 -10.54 -12.17 -2.44
C VAL A 57 -9.88 -11.71 -1.13
N ALA A 58 -8.88 -12.46 -0.65
CA ALA A 58 -8.10 -12.01 0.51
C ALA A 58 -7.38 -10.69 0.16
N PRO A 59 -7.32 -9.68 1.06
CA PRO A 59 -6.84 -8.33 0.75
C PRO A 59 -5.31 -8.23 0.63
N LEU A 60 -4.63 -9.32 0.26
CA LEU A 60 -3.19 -9.42 0.11
C LEU A 60 -2.82 -9.37 -1.38
N PRO A 61 -1.74 -8.69 -1.78
CA PRO A 61 -1.29 -8.63 -3.18
C PRO A 61 -1.19 -10.01 -3.84
N ASP A 62 -0.58 -10.98 -3.16
CA ASP A 62 -0.39 -12.36 -3.67
C ASP A 62 -1.71 -13.12 -3.88
N SER A 63 -2.81 -12.66 -3.29
CA SER A 63 -4.16 -13.19 -3.53
C SER A 63 -4.89 -12.41 -4.61
N ILE A 64 -4.69 -11.09 -4.68
CA ILE A 64 -5.37 -10.19 -5.61
C ILE A 64 -4.82 -10.33 -7.03
N THR A 65 -3.50 -10.24 -7.23
CA THR A 65 -2.91 -10.16 -8.57
C THR A 65 -3.20 -11.40 -9.43
N PRO A 66 -3.22 -12.64 -8.92
CA PRO A 66 -3.61 -13.79 -9.73
C PRO A 66 -5.09 -13.80 -10.13
N GLU A 67 -5.98 -13.19 -9.32
CA GLU A 67 -7.40 -13.05 -9.68
C GLU A 67 -7.61 -11.96 -10.74
N ILE A 68 -6.84 -10.87 -10.66
CA ILE A 68 -6.80 -9.87 -11.73
C ILE A 68 -6.37 -10.53 -13.04
N ASP A 69 -5.27 -11.29 -13.04
CA ASP A 69 -4.76 -11.96 -14.23
C ASP A 69 -5.80 -12.91 -14.83
N ARG A 70 -6.44 -13.75 -14.00
CA ARG A 70 -7.51 -14.65 -14.44
C ARG A 70 -8.69 -13.90 -15.06
N LEU A 71 -9.09 -12.78 -14.48
CA LEU A 71 -10.23 -12.00 -14.96
C LEU A 71 -9.90 -11.29 -16.28
N ILE A 72 -8.70 -10.72 -16.40
CA ILE A 72 -8.21 -10.09 -17.62
C ILE A 72 -8.02 -11.10 -18.76
N GLU A 73 -7.54 -12.31 -18.46
CA GLU A 73 -7.42 -13.40 -19.43
C GLU A 73 -8.80 -13.81 -19.97
N ARG A 74 -9.81 -13.96 -19.11
CA ARG A 74 -11.19 -14.24 -19.51
C ARG A 74 -11.79 -13.14 -20.40
N ALA A 75 -11.54 -11.88 -20.04
CA ALA A 75 -12.00 -10.72 -20.81
C ALA A 75 -11.17 -10.45 -22.08
N SER A 76 -10.11 -11.21 -22.36
CA SER A 76 -9.13 -10.88 -23.42
C SER A 76 -9.71 -10.76 -24.83
N PHE A 77 -10.81 -11.46 -25.12
CA PHE A 77 -11.51 -11.40 -26.42
C PHE A 77 -12.43 -10.17 -26.58
N ASN A 78 -12.75 -9.49 -25.48
CA ASN A 78 -13.56 -8.26 -25.45
C ASN A 78 -12.69 -7.13 -24.88
N THR A 79 -11.99 -6.40 -25.75
CA THR A 79 -11.04 -5.36 -25.35
C THR A 79 -11.68 -4.23 -24.56
N ASP A 80 -12.93 -3.86 -24.87
CA ASP A 80 -13.62 -2.80 -24.16
C ASP A 80 -13.94 -3.21 -22.71
N LEU A 81 -14.36 -4.47 -22.50
CA LEU A 81 -14.57 -5.03 -21.18
C LEU A 81 -13.26 -5.16 -20.39
N ARG A 82 -12.21 -5.67 -21.05
CA ARG A 82 -10.87 -5.78 -20.46
C ARG A 82 -10.37 -4.42 -19.99
N ASP A 83 -10.46 -3.40 -20.83
CA ASP A 83 -9.95 -2.06 -20.54
C ASP A 83 -10.77 -1.39 -19.44
N PHE A 84 -12.09 -1.60 -19.41
CA PHE A 84 -12.94 -1.19 -18.29
C PHE A 84 -12.47 -1.78 -16.96
N ILE A 85 -12.24 -3.10 -16.92
CA ILE A 85 -11.78 -3.80 -15.72
C ILE A 85 -10.42 -3.24 -15.28
N LEU A 86 -9.49 -3.04 -16.22
CA LEU A 86 -8.17 -2.47 -15.93
C LEU A 86 -8.26 -1.07 -15.34
N TRP A 87 -9.07 -0.18 -15.91
CA TRP A 87 -9.26 1.17 -15.40
C TRP A 87 -9.92 1.18 -14.03
N HIS A 88 -10.96 0.36 -13.82
CA HIS A 88 -11.63 0.25 -12.51
C HIS A 88 -10.66 -0.21 -11.42
N LEU A 89 -9.89 -1.27 -11.69
CA LEU A 89 -8.93 -1.79 -10.72
C LEU A 89 -7.76 -0.85 -10.49
N LEU A 90 -7.27 -0.17 -11.54
CA LEU A 90 -6.22 0.84 -11.38
C LEU A 90 -6.67 1.95 -10.44
N GLU A 91 -7.91 2.44 -10.60
CA GLU A 91 -8.46 3.47 -9.73
C GLU A 91 -8.67 2.97 -8.30
N LYS A 92 -9.22 1.76 -8.14
CA LYS A 92 -9.38 1.12 -6.83
C LYS A 92 -8.06 1.04 -6.06
N TYR A 93 -6.98 0.60 -6.72
CA TYR A 93 -5.68 0.41 -6.08
C TYR A 93 -4.78 1.65 -6.16
N ARG A 94 -5.24 2.76 -6.77
CA ARG A 94 -4.55 4.07 -6.73
C ARG A 94 -4.49 4.61 -5.30
N HIS A 95 -5.52 4.30 -4.52
CA HIS A 95 -5.67 4.69 -3.11
C HIS A 95 -5.78 3.43 -2.22
N PRO A 96 -4.67 2.69 -1.99
CA PRO A 96 -4.70 1.44 -1.25
C PRO A 96 -5.30 1.59 0.15
N GLU A 97 -6.33 0.80 0.45
CA GLU A 97 -6.99 0.77 1.77
C GLU A 97 -6.18 -0.05 2.78
N TYR A 98 -5.56 -1.15 2.33
CA TYR A 98 -4.79 -2.04 3.18
C TYR A 98 -3.28 -1.95 2.92
N MET A 99 -2.49 -2.28 3.94
CA MET A 99 -1.03 -2.31 3.85
C MET A 99 -0.57 -3.25 2.72
N SER A 100 0.40 -2.79 1.93
CA SER A 100 1.00 -3.49 0.77
C SER A 100 0.14 -3.57 -0.50
N GLN A 101 -1.11 -3.11 -0.50
CA GLN A 101 -1.94 -3.13 -1.72
C GLN A 101 -1.46 -2.17 -2.82
N ASP A 102 -0.55 -1.25 -2.51
CA ASP A 102 0.17 -0.46 -3.50
C ASP A 102 0.96 -1.33 -4.49
N GLN A 103 1.36 -2.55 -4.08
CA GLN A 103 1.97 -3.53 -4.98
C GLN A 103 1.03 -3.99 -6.09
N VAL A 104 -0.29 -3.99 -5.85
CA VAL A 104 -1.29 -4.32 -6.87
C VAL A 104 -1.32 -3.25 -7.96
N PHE A 105 -1.22 -1.97 -7.59
CA PHE A 105 -1.10 -0.88 -8.56
C PHE A 105 0.17 -1.00 -9.39
N VAL A 106 1.31 -1.30 -8.76
CA VAL A 106 2.57 -1.58 -9.46
C VAL A 106 2.41 -2.74 -10.45
N TRP A 107 1.74 -3.83 -10.03
CA TRP A 107 1.44 -4.97 -10.89
C TRP A 107 0.61 -4.57 -12.12
N LEU A 108 -0.48 -3.82 -11.91
CA LEU A 108 -1.34 -3.33 -12.99
C LEU A 108 -0.55 -2.52 -14.01
N TYR A 109 0.35 -1.65 -13.54
CA TYR A 109 1.23 -0.89 -14.43
C TYR A 109 2.18 -1.80 -15.22
N ASP A 110 2.93 -2.67 -14.54
CA ASP A 110 3.97 -3.49 -15.16
C ASP A 110 3.44 -4.56 -16.10
N HIS A 111 2.24 -5.07 -15.85
CA HIS A 111 1.68 -6.18 -16.60
C HIS A 111 0.75 -5.73 -17.72
N TYR A 112 0.08 -4.57 -17.55
CA TYR A 112 -0.97 -4.15 -18.47
C TYR A 112 -0.71 -2.75 -19.04
N PHE A 113 -0.72 -1.70 -18.22
CA PHE A 113 -0.68 -0.31 -18.73
C PHE A 113 0.63 0.04 -19.45
N SER A 114 1.75 -0.60 -19.11
CA SER A 114 3.03 -0.40 -19.81
C SER A 114 3.21 -1.23 -21.09
N LYS A 115 2.30 -2.17 -21.37
CA LYS A 115 2.46 -3.20 -22.42
C LYS A 115 1.33 -3.23 -23.44
N LEU A 116 0.12 -2.91 -23.03
CA LEU A 116 -1.08 -3.01 -23.85
C LEU A 116 -1.48 -1.65 -24.43
N GLU A 117 -2.11 -1.71 -25.60
CA GLU A 117 -2.95 -0.61 -26.07
C GLU A 117 -4.27 -0.67 -25.31
N ILE A 118 -4.53 0.36 -24.49
CA ILE A 118 -5.71 0.49 -23.64
C ILE A 118 -6.50 1.72 -24.11
N LYS A 119 -7.82 1.59 -24.24
CA LYS A 119 -8.73 2.69 -24.58
C LYS A 119 -8.54 3.88 -23.64
N ASP A 120 -8.52 5.08 -24.21
CA ASP A 120 -8.34 6.37 -23.51
C ASP A 120 -7.02 6.53 -22.72
N LEU A 121 -6.04 5.65 -22.94
CA LEU A 121 -4.69 5.77 -22.40
C LEU A 121 -3.79 6.58 -23.36
N ASN A 122 -3.52 7.84 -23.00
CA ASN A 122 -2.55 8.67 -23.71
C ASN A 122 -1.20 8.73 -22.98
N ALA A 123 -0.18 9.30 -23.63
CA ALA A 123 1.18 9.39 -23.08
C ALA A 123 1.28 10.18 -21.77
N ALA A 124 0.46 11.22 -21.58
CA ALA A 124 0.45 12.01 -20.36
C ALA A 124 -0.13 11.21 -19.18
N ASN A 125 -1.27 10.56 -19.38
CA ASN A 125 -1.88 9.70 -18.36
C ASN A 125 -0.98 8.50 -18.04
N LEU A 126 -0.36 7.88 -19.05
CA LEU A 126 0.59 6.79 -18.84
C LEU A 126 1.81 7.24 -18.02
N ALA A 127 2.31 8.46 -18.22
CA ALA A 127 3.38 9.02 -17.41
C ALA A 127 2.97 9.16 -15.94
N LEU A 128 1.78 9.69 -15.66
CA LEU A 128 1.26 9.79 -14.29
C LEU A 128 1.11 8.43 -13.62
N ILE A 129 0.62 7.42 -14.34
CA ILE A 129 0.49 6.04 -13.82
C ILE A 129 1.87 5.46 -13.52
N ARG A 130 2.83 5.61 -14.43
CA ARG A 130 4.21 5.17 -14.21
C ARG A 130 4.79 5.85 -12.96
N ASP A 131 4.68 7.16 -12.86
CA ASP A 131 5.33 7.93 -11.81
C ASP A 131 4.73 7.54 -10.43
N LYS A 132 3.41 7.31 -10.36
CA LYS A 132 2.75 6.72 -9.18
C LYS A 132 3.26 5.32 -8.85
N ALA A 133 3.43 4.44 -9.86
CA ALA A 133 3.99 3.11 -9.66
C ALA A 133 5.44 3.17 -9.15
N GLU A 134 6.27 4.08 -9.66
CA GLU A 134 7.62 4.28 -9.13
C GLU A 134 7.61 4.79 -7.68
N THR A 135 6.68 5.68 -7.32
CA THR A 135 6.50 6.12 -5.94
C THR A 135 6.16 4.95 -5.02
N PHE A 136 5.21 4.11 -5.41
CA PHE A 136 4.87 2.89 -4.66
C PHE A 136 6.04 1.91 -4.54
N ARG A 137 6.83 1.72 -5.60
CA ARG A 137 8.05 0.91 -5.50
C ARG A 137 9.02 1.48 -4.49
N ARG A 138 9.29 2.79 -4.51
CA ARG A 138 10.19 3.42 -3.52
C ARG A 138 9.69 3.21 -2.09
N LEU A 139 8.39 3.34 -1.87
CA LEU A 139 7.75 3.27 -0.55
C LEU A 139 7.33 1.85 -0.14
N ALA A 140 7.76 0.81 -0.86
CA ALA A 140 7.41 -0.57 -0.54
C ALA A 140 7.97 -0.98 0.85
N ILE A 141 7.32 -1.94 1.49
CA ILE A 141 7.81 -2.51 2.75
C ILE A 141 9.22 -3.09 2.53
N PHE A 142 10.09 -2.91 3.53
CA PHE A 142 11.52 -3.23 3.57
C PHE A 142 12.45 -2.35 2.72
N ASN A 143 11.91 -1.42 1.93
CA ASN A 143 12.74 -0.41 1.28
C ASN A 143 13.18 0.67 2.26
N LEU A 144 14.35 1.24 1.99
CA LEU A 144 14.87 2.40 2.70
C LEU A 144 13.92 3.58 2.48
N ALA A 145 13.40 4.17 3.55
CA ALA A 145 12.52 5.33 3.47
C ALA A 145 13.25 6.49 2.77
N PRO A 146 12.60 7.21 1.83
CA PRO A 146 13.24 8.35 1.17
C PRO A 146 13.70 9.40 2.17
N ASN A 147 14.96 9.82 2.09
CA ASN A 147 15.43 10.84 3.01
C ASN A 147 14.74 12.18 2.75
N PHE A 148 14.58 12.99 3.79
CA PHE A 148 14.15 14.37 3.69
C PHE A 148 14.88 15.22 4.72
N ALA A 149 15.04 16.51 4.41
CA ALA A 149 15.58 17.51 5.31
C ALA A 149 14.57 18.66 5.45
N ILE A 150 14.04 18.88 6.65
CA ILE A 150 13.17 20.03 6.93
C ILE A 150 14.03 21.13 7.56
N ASN A 151 14.06 22.31 6.94
CA ASN A 151 14.78 23.50 7.39
C ASN A 151 16.25 23.26 7.80
N ASP A 152 16.96 22.40 7.06
CA ASP A 152 18.35 21.98 7.33
C ASP A 152 18.61 21.43 8.76
N SER A 153 17.53 21.10 9.50
CA SER A 153 17.59 20.82 10.94
C SER A 153 17.16 19.40 11.28
N VAL A 154 16.30 18.78 10.47
CA VAL A 154 15.82 17.41 10.67
C VAL A 154 16.13 16.59 9.43
N ASP A 155 17.17 15.76 9.49
CA ASP A 155 17.51 14.75 8.49
C ASP A 155 17.06 13.38 9.01
N LEU A 156 16.09 12.74 8.33
CA LEU A 156 15.54 11.45 8.74
C LEU A 156 16.63 10.39 8.95
N HIS A 157 17.60 10.33 8.03
CA HIS A 157 18.64 9.30 8.07
C HIS A 157 19.68 9.55 9.17
N SER A 158 19.72 10.75 9.75
CA SER A 158 20.57 11.09 10.89
C SER A 158 19.97 10.72 12.26
N VAL A 159 18.68 10.37 12.31
CA VAL A 159 17.99 10.04 13.57
C VAL A 159 18.41 8.67 14.08
N GLU A 160 19.09 8.63 15.22
CA GLU A 160 19.48 7.39 15.89
C GLU A 160 18.34 6.86 16.76
N SER A 161 17.69 5.76 16.35
CA SER A 161 16.64 5.08 17.12
C SER A 161 16.48 3.62 16.67
N GLU A 162 15.96 2.74 17.54
CA GLU A 162 15.64 1.35 17.15
C GLU A 162 14.43 1.29 16.21
N TYR A 163 13.44 2.14 16.48
CA TYR A 163 12.30 2.37 15.60
C TYR A 163 12.07 3.87 15.42
N THR A 164 11.66 4.27 14.22
CA THR A 164 11.25 5.65 13.94
C THR A 164 9.81 5.65 13.45
N VAL A 165 8.94 6.44 14.08
CA VAL A 165 7.58 6.67 13.57
C VAL A 165 7.57 8.00 12.84
N LEU A 166 7.24 7.98 11.55
CA LEU A 166 6.91 9.20 10.80
C LEU A 166 5.41 9.44 10.93
N PHE A 167 5.04 10.61 11.41
CA PHE A 167 3.65 11.02 11.56
C PHE A 167 3.39 12.30 10.77
N PHE A 168 2.82 12.15 9.58
CA PHE A 168 2.39 13.27 8.76
C PHE A 168 0.98 13.68 9.18
N TYR A 169 0.82 14.91 9.64
CA TYR A 169 -0.42 15.38 10.24
C TYR A 169 -0.77 16.79 9.79
N ASP A 170 -2.01 17.19 10.02
CA ASP A 170 -2.46 18.59 9.88
C ASP A 170 -2.89 19.08 11.27
N HIS A 171 -2.39 20.25 11.70
CA HIS A 171 -2.71 20.79 13.03
C HIS A 171 -4.18 21.16 13.22
N ASP A 172 -4.90 21.43 12.12
CA ASP A 172 -6.34 21.74 12.12
C ASP A 172 -7.22 20.48 12.03
N CYS A 173 -6.64 19.27 12.07
CA CYS A 173 -7.36 18.01 11.93
C CYS A 173 -7.63 17.33 13.30
N ASP A 174 -8.91 17.22 13.67
CA ASP A 174 -9.36 16.55 14.91
C ASP A 174 -8.89 15.08 14.99
N VAL A 175 -8.90 14.36 13.86
CA VAL A 175 -8.44 12.96 13.80
C VAL A 175 -6.93 12.89 14.02
N CYS A 176 -6.16 13.85 13.50
CA CYS A 176 -4.72 13.93 13.74
C CYS A 176 -4.41 14.16 15.22
N GLN A 177 -5.18 15.04 15.88
CA GLN A 177 -4.99 15.31 17.32
C GLN A 177 -5.26 14.07 18.18
N GLN A 178 -6.29 13.29 17.84
CA GLN A 178 -6.57 12.02 18.52
C GLN A 178 -5.46 10.99 18.28
N GLU A 179 -4.99 10.87 17.04
CA GLU A 179 -3.92 9.95 16.68
C GLU A 179 -2.60 10.33 17.38
N MET A 180 -2.29 11.63 17.49
CA MET A 180 -1.12 12.15 18.22
C MET A 180 -1.16 11.76 19.71
N GLN A 181 -2.31 11.86 20.38
CA GLN A 181 -2.45 11.46 21.79
C GLN A 181 -2.20 9.97 22.01
N GLU A 182 -2.66 9.14 21.07
CA GLU A 182 -2.40 7.69 21.09
C GLU A 182 -0.92 7.40 20.81
N LEU A 183 -0.28 8.12 19.88
CA LEU A 183 1.15 8.02 19.60
C LEU A 183 2.01 8.42 20.80
N ASP A 184 1.67 9.50 21.50
CA ASP A 184 2.34 9.92 22.73
C ASP A 184 2.31 8.78 23.77
N SER A 185 1.15 8.16 23.95
CA SER A 185 0.97 7.03 24.87
C SER A 185 1.83 5.82 24.46
N VAL A 186 1.90 5.52 23.16
CA VAL A 186 2.76 4.45 22.62
C VAL A 186 4.24 4.76 22.85
N CYS A 187 4.71 5.98 22.59
CA CYS A 187 6.12 6.36 22.76
C CYS A 187 6.54 6.37 24.25
N ILE A 188 5.63 6.72 25.17
CA ILE A 188 5.88 6.60 26.62
C ILE A 188 6.05 5.14 27.04
N ALA A 189 5.24 4.24 26.48
CA ALA A 189 5.31 2.81 26.77
C ALA A 189 6.52 2.11 26.10
N HIS A 190 6.98 2.66 24.98
CA HIS A 190 8.04 2.11 24.12
C HIS A 190 9.13 3.15 23.86
N PRO A 191 10.04 3.38 24.83
CA PRO A 191 11.09 4.40 24.73
C PRO A 191 12.12 4.13 23.62
N GLU A 192 12.12 2.93 23.04
CA GLU A 192 12.88 2.56 21.83
C GLU A 192 12.37 3.23 20.55
N ILE A 193 11.14 3.77 20.58
CA ILE A 193 10.53 4.50 19.46
C ILE A 193 10.90 5.98 19.54
N THR A 194 11.36 6.53 18.42
CA THR A 194 11.44 7.97 18.21
C THR A 194 10.37 8.41 17.22
N MET A 195 9.50 9.33 17.63
CA MET A 195 8.48 9.92 16.76
C MET A 195 9.00 11.19 16.10
N LEU A 196 8.83 11.28 14.78
CA LEU A 196 8.98 12.49 13.98
C LEU A 196 7.61 12.89 13.45
N ALA A 197 7.01 13.88 14.09
CA ALA A 197 5.74 14.46 13.64
C ALA A 197 6.02 15.64 12.69
N ILE A 198 5.44 15.59 11.49
CA ILE A 198 5.59 16.62 10.45
C ILE A 198 4.22 17.21 10.16
N ASP A 199 4.08 18.51 10.39
CA ASP A 199 2.90 19.28 10.04
C ASP A 199 2.89 19.57 8.54
N MET A 200 1.87 19.05 7.85
CA MET A 200 1.68 19.14 6.42
C MET A 200 0.92 20.40 6.00
N ASN A 201 0.38 21.16 6.96
CA ASN A 201 -0.35 22.40 6.74
C ASN A 201 0.53 23.60 7.12
N THR A 202 1.62 23.79 6.37
CA THR A 202 2.58 24.87 6.60
C THR A 202 2.94 25.54 5.28
N ASP A 203 3.40 26.79 5.32
CA ASP A 203 3.89 27.53 4.14
C ASP A 203 5.34 27.15 3.74
N ASP A 204 5.85 26.00 4.22
CA ASP A 204 7.22 25.57 4.01
C ASP A 204 7.36 24.71 2.73
N ILE A 205 8.10 25.22 1.75
CA ILE A 205 8.35 24.54 0.47
C ILE A 205 9.00 23.15 0.66
N SER A 206 9.78 22.95 1.73
CA SER A 206 10.38 21.65 2.04
C SER A 206 9.33 20.61 2.45
N VAL A 207 8.19 21.06 2.99
CA VAL A 207 7.04 20.21 3.34
C VAL A 207 6.21 19.90 2.10
N ASP A 208 6.07 20.82 1.14
CA ASP A 208 5.36 20.57 -0.12
C ASP A 208 5.93 19.36 -0.89
N ALA A 209 7.26 19.22 -0.88
CA ALA A 209 7.94 18.11 -1.54
C ALA A 209 7.62 16.74 -0.90
N LEU A 210 7.17 16.71 0.36
CA LEU A 210 6.85 15.47 1.07
C LEU A 210 5.57 14.81 0.56
N TYR A 211 4.63 15.60 0.01
CA TYR A 211 3.39 15.06 -0.56
C TYR A 211 3.68 14.01 -1.64
N ASP A 212 4.54 14.35 -2.60
CA ASP A 212 4.93 13.43 -3.67
C ASP A 212 5.94 12.36 -3.19
N LEU A 213 6.84 12.74 -2.28
CA LEU A 213 7.93 11.86 -1.83
C LEU A 213 7.40 10.66 -1.04
N TYR A 214 6.39 10.89 -0.19
CA TYR A 214 5.80 9.92 0.73
C TYR A 214 4.37 9.50 0.36
N ASP A 215 3.89 9.92 -0.82
CA ASP A 215 2.56 9.62 -1.31
C ASP A 215 1.45 10.03 -0.32
N ILE A 216 1.55 11.26 0.18
CA ILE A 216 0.63 11.80 1.17
C ILE A 216 -0.58 12.35 0.42
N GLU A 217 -1.71 11.68 0.52
CA GLU A 217 -2.98 12.15 -0.09
C GLU A 217 -3.96 12.65 0.97
N THR A 218 -3.86 12.10 2.18
CA THR A 218 -4.70 12.45 3.34
C THR A 218 -3.88 12.36 4.62
N THR A 219 -4.22 13.17 5.60
CA THR A 219 -3.68 13.12 6.96
C THR A 219 -4.76 12.62 7.94
N PRO A 220 -4.39 11.89 9.01
CA PRO A 220 -3.03 11.48 9.37
C PRO A 220 -2.48 10.32 8.51
N LEU A 221 -1.17 10.31 8.27
CA LEU A 221 -0.46 9.19 7.63
C LEU A 221 0.76 8.79 8.48
N LEU A 222 0.84 7.49 8.79
CA LEU A 222 1.90 6.92 9.61
C LEU A 222 2.78 5.95 8.80
N TYR A 223 4.08 6.07 9.03
CA TYR A 223 5.07 5.04 8.69
C TYR A 223 5.82 4.61 9.95
N VAL A 224 6.16 3.32 10.03
CA VAL A 224 7.08 2.79 11.04
C VAL A 224 8.31 2.30 10.32
N LEU A 225 9.47 2.75 10.78
CA LEU A 225 10.78 2.41 10.26
C LEU A 225 11.59 1.63 11.29
N ASP A 226 12.44 0.73 10.82
CA ASP A 226 13.46 0.08 11.66
C ASP A 226 14.70 0.98 11.88
N GLY A 227 15.69 0.45 12.61
CA GLY A 227 16.94 1.16 12.90
C GLY A 227 17.78 1.50 11.66
N GLU A 228 17.59 0.80 10.53
CA GLU A 228 18.19 1.12 9.23
C GLU A 228 17.32 2.08 8.39
N LYS A 229 16.23 2.61 8.98
CA LYS A 229 15.24 3.48 8.32
C LYS A 229 14.49 2.78 7.18
N ARG A 230 14.40 1.44 7.21
CA ARG A 230 13.57 0.68 6.28
C ARG A 230 12.12 0.69 6.74
N ILE A 231 11.20 0.83 5.80
CA ILE A 231 9.76 0.85 6.07
C ILE A 231 9.33 -0.56 6.51
N ILE A 232 8.92 -0.73 7.77
CA ILE A 232 8.37 -2.02 8.25
C ILE A 232 6.84 -2.02 8.27
N ALA A 233 6.22 -0.83 8.33
CA ALA A 233 4.79 -0.65 8.16
C ALA A 233 4.46 0.74 7.64
N LYS A 234 3.31 0.87 6.98
CA LYS A 234 2.77 2.14 6.49
C LYS A 234 1.24 2.10 6.46
N LYS A 235 0.60 3.28 6.51
CA LYS A 235 -0.88 3.41 6.53
C LYS A 235 -1.53 2.65 7.70
N ILE A 236 -0.87 2.65 8.87
CA ILE A 236 -1.39 2.02 10.09
C ILE A 236 -1.83 3.07 11.11
N ARG A 237 -2.57 2.63 12.12
CA ARG A 237 -2.91 3.43 13.31
C ARG A 237 -1.90 3.22 14.43
N ALA A 238 -1.76 4.21 15.30
CA ALA A 238 -0.90 4.21 16.48
C ALA A 238 -1.06 2.94 17.32
N LYS A 239 -2.32 2.50 17.52
CA LYS A 239 -2.68 1.30 18.28
C LYS A 239 -2.12 0.00 17.69
N GLN A 240 -1.77 -0.01 16.41
CA GLN A 240 -1.20 -1.18 15.74
C GLN A 240 0.33 -1.24 15.88
N ILE A 241 1.00 -0.14 16.21
CA ILE A 241 2.46 -0.08 16.30
C ILE A 241 3.03 -1.12 17.28
N PRO A 242 2.50 -1.29 18.50
CA PRO A 242 3.07 -2.26 19.44
C PRO A 242 3.06 -3.70 18.90
N LEU A 243 2.11 -4.06 18.02
CA LEU A 243 2.02 -5.40 17.42
C LEU A 243 3.16 -5.72 16.44
N LEU A 244 3.88 -4.69 15.99
CA LEU A 244 4.97 -4.81 15.02
C LEU A 244 6.34 -4.94 15.71
N LEU A 245 6.43 -4.62 16.99
CA LEU A 245 7.69 -4.62 17.72
C LEU A 245 8.07 -6.05 18.16
N PRO A 246 9.36 -6.44 18.11
CA PRO A 246 9.81 -7.78 18.47
C PRO A 246 9.44 -8.20 19.89
N SER A 247 9.37 -7.25 20.83
CA SER A 247 8.95 -7.48 22.22
C SER A 247 7.54 -8.09 22.34
N SER A 248 6.69 -7.87 21.34
CA SER A 248 5.35 -8.47 21.24
C SER A 248 5.36 -9.89 20.65
N LEU A 249 6.44 -10.30 19.99
CA LEU A 249 6.61 -11.62 19.36
C LEU A 249 7.26 -12.65 20.29
N GLU A 250 7.98 -12.21 21.33
CA GLU A 250 8.62 -13.09 22.32
C GLU A 250 7.63 -13.68 23.35
N GLY A 251 6.38 -13.20 23.36
CA GLY A 251 5.32 -13.64 24.29
C GLY A 251 4.23 -14.52 23.68
N GLN A 252 4.33 -14.91 22.41
CA GLN A 252 3.37 -15.82 21.78
C GLN A 252 3.84 -17.28 21.92
N PRO A 253 3.11 -18.14 22.64
CA PRO A 253 3.46 -19.55 22.82
C PRO A 253 3.37 -20.37 21.53
#